data_AF-A0A5D8QAV6-F1
#
_entry.id   AF-A0A5D8QAV6-F1
#
_cell.length_a   1.000
_cell.length_b   1.000
_cell.length_c   1.000
_cell.angle_alpha   90.00
_cell.angle_beta   90.00
_cell.angle_gamma   90.00
#
_symmetry.space_group_name_H-M   'P 1'
#
loop_
_entity.id
_entity.type
_entity.pdbx_description
1 polymer ?
#
loop_
_entity_poly.entity_id
_entity_poly.type
_entity_poly.pdbx_seq_one_letter_code
_entity_poly.pdbx_strand_id
1 'polypeptide(L)' 'MYDKEKKIQEIINFVNDHRESMASQIVGRRMLGDGTLTSNERLEELKNALFNASEDEIDSLYYIVK' A
#
# COMPACT_ATOMS: atom_id res chain seq x y z
N MET A 1 8.15 -8.07 16.86
CA MET A 1 7.75 -8.18 15.45
C MET A 1 6.39 -7.53 15.31
N TYR A 2 6.27 -6.52 14.46
CA TYR A 2 4.99 -5.89 14.17
C TYR A 2 4.31 -6.75 13.09
N ASP A 3 3.08 -7.19 13.35
CA ASP A 3 2.36 -8.15 12.51
C ASP A 3 2.24 -7.64 11.06
N LYS A 4 2.55 -8.50 10.08
CA LYS A 4 2.45 -8.19 8.64
C LYS A 4 1.05 -7.67 8.30
N GLU A 5 0.01 -8.29 8.85
CA GLU A 5 -1.37 -7.87 8.61
C GLU A 5 -1.63 -6.45 9.13
N LYS A 6 -1.03 -6.09 10.27
CA LYS A 6 -1.15 -4.76 10.83
C LYS A 6 -0.46 -3.71 9.97
N LYS A 7 0.72 -4.02 9.41
CA LYS A 7 1.42 -3.14 8.47
C LYS A 7 0.60 -2.93 7.19
N ILE A 8 0.03 -4.00 6.64
CA ILE A 8 -0.86 -3.92 5.47
C ILE A 8 -2.05 -2.99 5.76
N GLN A 9 -2.70 -3.15 6.91
CA GLN A 9 -3.83 -2.30 7.29
C GLN A 9 -3.43 -0.82 7.41
N GLU A 10 -2.28 -0.52 8.00
CA GLU A 10 -1.78 0.85 8.11
C GLU A 10 -1.44 1.46 6.73
N ILE A 11 -0.84 0.67 5.82
CA ILE A 11 -0.58 1.10 4.43
C ILE A 11 -1.90 1.40 3.72
N ILE A 12 -2.89 0.51 3.79
CA ILE A 12 -4.19 0.70 3.13
C ILE A 12 -4.91 1.94 3.68
N ASN A 13 -4.92 2.12 5.00
CA ASN A 13 -5.54 3.29 5.63
C ASN A 13 -4.87 4.58 5.15
N PHE A 14 -3.53 4.63 5.19
CA PHE A 14 -2.79 5.79 4.70
C PHE A 14 -3.11 6.10 3.24
N VAL A 15 -3.08 5.10 2.37
CA VAL A 15 -3.38 5.28 0.94
C VAL A 15 -4.81 5.77 0.75
N ASN A 16 -5.78 5.21 1.47
CA ASN A 16 -7.17 5.62 1.38
C ASN A 16 -7.38 7.08 1.81
N ASP A 17 -6.70 7.51 2.87
CA ASP A 17 -6.81 8.86 3.43
C ASP A 17 -6.00 9.89 2.62
N HIS A 18 -4.99 9.44 1.87
CA HIS A 18 -4.05 10.28 1.12
C HIS A 18 -3.82 9.80 -0.31
N ARG A 19 -4.89 9.48 -1.06
CA ARG A 19 -4.84 8.80 -2.38
C ARG A 19 -3.91 9.47 -3.40
N GLU A 20 -3.84 10.80 -3.39
CA GLU A 20 -3.05 11.56 -4.37
C GLU A 20 -1.62 11.86 -3.90
N SER A 21 -1.26 11.49 -2.67
CA SER A 21 0.06 11.76 -2.12
C SER A 21 1.15 11.02 -2.90
N MET A 22 2.36 11.58 -2.90
CA MET A 22 3.51 10.95 -3.53
C MET A 22 3.80 9.56 -2.95
N ALA A 23 3.63 9.39 -1.63
CA ALA A 23 3.79 8.10 -0.96
C ALA A 23 2.76 7.08 -1.49
N SER A 24 1.49 7.45 -1.59
CA SER A 24 0.45 6.60 -2.18
C SER A 24 0.78 6.23 -3.63
N GLN A 25 1.23 7.18 -4.45
CA GLN A 25 1.63 6.90 -5.83
C GLN A 25 2.82 5.95 -5.90
N ILE A 26 3.79 6.04 -4.99
CA ILE A 26 4.93 5.11 -4.92
C ILE A 26 4.45 3.70 -4.54
N VAL A 27 3.58 3.59 -3.54
CA VAL A 27 2.98 2.30 -3.13
C VAL A 27 2.25 1.66 -4.31
N GLY A 28 1.39 2.42 -5.00
CA GLY A 28 0.69 1.96 -6.18
C GLY A 28 1.64 1.50 -7.29
N ARG A 29 2.65 2.30 -7.63
CA ARG A 29 3.63 1.94 -8.68
C ARG A 29 4.36 0.64 -8.35
N ARG A 30 4.74 0.42 -7.09
CA ARG A 30 5.44 -0.80 -6.68
C ARG A 30 4.54 -2.03 -6.72
N MET A 31 3.30 -1.91 -6.27
CA MET A 31 2.39 -3.05 -6.12
C MET A 31 1.57 -3.36 -7.36
N LEU A 32 1.15 -2.35 -8.10
CA LEU A 32 0.22 -2.45 -9.23
C LEU A 32 0.85 -2.04 -10.56
N GLY A 33 2.10 -1.53 -10.57
CA GLY A 33 2.74 -0.99 -11.76
C GLY A 33 2.23 0.39 -12.18
N ASP A 34 1.27 0.97 -11.44
CA ASP A 34 0.68 2.29 -11.69
C ASP A 34 0.43 3.05 -10.38
N GLY A 35 0.63 4.36 -10.39
CA GLY A 35 0.49 5.22 -9.21
C GLY A 35 -0.93 5.69 -8.94
N THR A 36 -1.89 5.35 -9.80
CA THR A 36 -3.27 5.86 -9.70
C THR A 36 -4.09 5.03 -8.72
N LEU A 37 -4.40 5.62 -7.55
CA LEU A 37 -5.17 4.99 -6.46
C LEU A 37 -6.48 5.75 -6.15
N THR A 38 -7.04 6.42 -7.15
CA THR A 38 -8.19 7.32 -6.97
C THR A 38 -9.53 6.59 -6.81
N SER A 39 -9.66 5.36 -7.30
CA SER A 39 -10.89 4.56 -7.20
C SER A 39 -10.83 3.52 -6.08
N ASN A 40 -12.00 3.12 -5.59
CA ASN A 40 -12.10 2.03 -4.60
C ASN A 40 -11.70 0.67 -5.18
N GLU A 41 -11.90 0.46 -6.48
CA GLU A 41 -11.43 -0.74 -7.19
C GLU A 41 -9.91 -0.87 -7.10
N ARG A 42 -9.18 0.24 -7.33
CA ARG A 42 -7.72 0.29 -7.18
C ARG A 42 -7.25 0.01 -5.76
N LEU A 43 -8.01 0.42 -4.74
CA LEU A 43 -7.72 0.11 -3.34
C LEU A 43 -7.85 -1.38 -3.04
N GLU A 44 -8.88 -2.05 -3.59
CA GLU A 44 -9.03 -3.51 -3.43
C GLU A 44 -7.95 -4.28 -4.18
N GLU A 45 -7.58 -3.85 -5.39
CA GLU A 45 -6.42 -4.40 -6.12
C GLU A 45 -5.14 -4.27 -5.28
N LEU A 46 -4.88 -3.09 -4.72
CA LEU A 46 -3.73 -2.83 -3.87
C LEU A 46 -3.72 -3.75 -2.65
N LYS A 47 -4.86 -3.90 -1.99
CA LYS A 47 -5.02 -4.78 -0.82
C LYS A 47 -4.65 -6.22 -1.17
N ASN A 48 -5.18 -6.74 -2.28
CA ASN A 48 -4.85 -8.08 -2.76
C ASN A 48 -3.36 -8.23 -3.09
N ALA A 49 -2.74 -7.22 -3.73
CA ALA A 49 -1.32 -7.24 -4.02
C ALA A 49 -0.46 -7.26 -2.73
N LEU A 50 -0.81 -6.46 -1.73
CA LEU A 50 -0.11 -6.41 -0.44
C LEU A 50 -0.21 -7.73 0.34
N PHE A 51 -1.36 -8.40 0.35
CA PHE A 51 -1.49 -9.71 1.01
C PHE A 51 -0.54 -10.76 0.41
N ASN A 52 -0.32 -10.70 -0.90
CA ASN A 52 0.57 -11.61 -1.62
C ASN A 52 2.04 -11.19 -1.65
N ALA A 53 2.37 -9.96 -1.23
CA ALA A 53 3.74 -9.45 -1.18
C ALA A 53 4.57 -10.14 -0.08
N SER A 54 5.90 -10.14 -0.22
CA SER A 54 6.80 -10.62 0.83
C SER A 54 6.79 -9.70 2.05
N GLU A 55 7.22 -10.21 3.21
CA GLU A 55 7.34 -9.38 4.43
C GLU A 55 8.32 -8.21 4.23
N ASP A 56 9.48 -8.44 3.60
CA ASP A 56 10.46 -7.40 3.29
C ASP A 56 9.88 -6.25 2.43
N GLU A 57 8.99 -6.59 1.50
CA GLU A 57 8.33 -5.61 0.64
C GLU A 57 7.29 -4.81 1.43
N ILE A 58 6.50 -5.47 2.30
CA ILE A 58 5.57 -4.80 3.21
C ILE A 58 6.31 -3.87 4.16
N ASP A 59 7.46 -4.28 4.69
CA ASP A 59 8.28 -3.47 5.59
C ASP A 59 8.80 -2.22 4.89
N SER A 60 9.29 -2.40 3.67
CA SER A 60 9.76 -1.29 2.83
C SER A 60 8.64 -0.28 2.54
N LEU A 61 7.43 -0.76 2.22
CA LEU A 61 6.27 0.11 1.97
C LEU A 61 5.78 0.78 3.26
N TYR A 62 5.82 0.07 4.38
CA TYR A 62 5.43 0.60 5.69
C TYR A 62 6.27 1.81 6.08
N TYR A 63 7.59 1.77 5.84
CA TYR A 63 8.47 2.92 6.09
C TYR A 63 8.20 4.13 5.18
N ILE A 64 7.59 3.94 4.01
CA ILE A 64 7.27 5.04 3.08
C ILE A 64 6.03 5.82 3.55
N VAL A 65 5.09 5.14 4.20
CA VAL A 65 3.81 5.71 4.66
C VAL A 65 3.82 6.15 6.12
N LYS A 66 4.92 5.87 6.84
CA LYS A 66 5.14 6.23 8.24
C LYS A 66 5.77 7.60 8.41
#